data_AF-A0A2V9PVP7-F1
#
_entry.id   AF-A0A2V9PVP7-F1
#
_cell.length_a   1.000
_cell.length_b   1.000
_cell.length_c   1.000
_cell.angle_alpha   90.00
_cell.angle_beta   90.00
_cell.angle_gamma   90.00
#
_symmetry.space_group_name_H-M   'P 1'
#
loop_
_entity.id
_entity.type
_entity.pdbx_description
1 polymer ?
#
loop_
_entity_poly.entity_id
_entity_poly.type
_entity_poly.pdbx_seq_one_letter_code
_entity_poly.pdbx_strand_id
1 'polypeptide(L)' 'MSGTIKSIDRSERGEITVELLVPYRWGGKAWFTYCHFNDSRGLEQYQVGNPLPFIGTVAGLKRNTLTIKDCHLHQ' A
#
# COMPACT_ATOMS: atom_id res chain seq x y z
N MET A 1 6.13 -5.09 -5.29
CA MET A 1 6.56 -4.83 -3.90
C MET A 1 5.68 -5.64 -2.95
N SER A 2 6.11 -5.86 -1.71
CA SER A 2 5.28 -6.51 -0.68
C SER A 2 5.46 -5.79 0.65
N GLY A 3 4.38 -5.68 1.42
CA GLY A 3 4.39 -5.09 2.77
C GLY A 3 3.29 -5.69 3.63
N THR A 4 3.42 -5.57 4.94
CA THR A 4 2.44 -6.03 5.91
C THR A 4 1.37 -4.97 6.11
N ILE A 5 0.10 -5.33 5.96
CA ILE A 5 -1.02 -4.39 6.12
C ILE A 5 -1.09 -3.91 7.56
N LYS A 6 -1.00 -2.59 7.74
CA LYS A 6 -1.22 -1.91 9.01
C LYS A 6 -2.65 -1.38 9.11
N SER A 7 -3.17 -0.79 8.04
CA SER A 7 -4.54 -0.28 7.98
C SER A 7 -5.07 -0.26 6.54
N ILE A 8 -6.40 -0.31 6.40
CA ILE A 8 -7.11 -0.18 5.13
C ILE A 8 -8.18 0.89 5.35
N ASP A 9 -7.98 2.05 4.73
CA ASP A 9 -8.94 3.15 4.73
C ASP A 9 -9.74 3.13 3.42
N ARG A 10 -11.07 3.19 3.53
CA ARG A 10 -11.98 3.20 2.39
C ARG A 10 -12.71 4.53 2.40
N SER A 11 -12.45 5.37 1.40
CA SER A 11 -13.16 6.62 1.24
C SER A 11 -14.58 6.41 0.71
N GLU A 12 -15.47 7.36 0.97
CA GLU A 12 -16.84 7.37 0.41
C GLU A 12 -16.86 7.44 -1.13
N ARG A 13 -15.76 7.86 -1.76
CA ARG A 13 -15.62 7.97 -3.22
C ARG A 13 -15.12 6.68 -3.89
N GLY A 14 -14.90 5.62 -3.11
CA GLY A 14 -14.41 4.34 -3.61
C GLY A 14 -12.87 4.26 -3.74
N GLU A 15 -12.15 5.34 -3.44
CA GLU A 15 -10.68 5.29 -3.32
C GLU A 15 -10.31 4.54 -2.03
N ILE A 16 -9.32 3.66 -2.14
CA ILE A 16 -8.88 2.82 -1.02
C ILE A 16 -7.40 3.08 -0.78
N THR A 17 -7.07 3.42 0.46
CA THR A 17 -5.68 3.61 0.87
C THR A 17 -5.27 2.48 1.80
N VAL A 18 -4.28 1.70 1.38
CA VAL A 18 -3.69 0.66 2.21
C VAL A 18 -2.37 1.18 2.77
N GLU A 19 -2.29 1.27 4.10
CA GLU A 19 -1.04 1.54 4.80
C GLU A 19 -0.30 0.23 5.04
N LEU A 20 0.94 0.18 4.59
CA LEU A 20 1.78 -1.01 4.63
C LEU A 20 3.06 -0.71 5.41
N LEU A 21 3.42 -1.62 6.31
CA LEU A 21 4.77 -1.73 6.86
C LEU A 21 5.62 -2.50 5.85
N VAL A 22 6.59 -1.84 5.25
CA VAL A 22 7.46 -2.48 4.25
C VAL A 22 8.73 -2.99 4.92
N PRO A 23 8.98 -4.32 4.93
CA PRO A 23 10.12 -4.91 5.63
C PRO A 23 11.47 -4.59 4.96
N TYR A 24 11.48 -4.00 3.76
CA TYR A 24 12.70 -3.72 3.02
C TYR A 24 12.88 -2.24 2.66
N ARG A 25 13.93 -1.70 3.25
CA ARG A 25 14.56 -0.39 3.07
C ARG A 25 14.66 0.02 1.60
N TRP A 26 13.68 0.76 1.07
CA TRP A 26 13.92 1.59 -0.11
C TRP A 26 14.93 2.69 0.30
N GLY A 27 16.22 2.46 0.00
CA GLY A 27 17.33 3.36 0.35
C GLY A 27 17.52 3.65 1.85
N GLY A 28 17.00 2.80 2.74
CA GLY A 28 17.11 2.98 4.20
C GLY A 28 16.14 3.98 4.82
N LYS A 29 15.27 4.62 4.02
CA LYS A 29 14.47 5.77 4.48
C LYS A 29 12.98 5.46 4.67
N ALA A 30 12.38 4.59 3.85
CA ALA A 30 10.96 4.28 3.96
C ALA A 30 10.67 3.15 4.97
N TRP A 31 9.78 3.40 5.92
CA TRP A 31 9.24 2.41 6.87
C TRP A 31 7.76 2.11 6.60
N PHE A 32 7.06 3.08 6.02
CA PHE A 32 5.65 2.98 5.68
C PHE A 32 5.47 3.20 4.18
N THR A 33 4.44 2.56 3.62
CA THR A 33 3.99 2.80 2.26
C THR A 33 2.49 3.03 2.28
N TYR A 34 2.04 4.13 1.70
CA TYR A 34 0.64 4.33 1.33
C TYR A 34 0.46 3.91 -0.10
N CYS A 35 -0.38 2.90 -0.30
CA CYS A 35 -0.79 2.43 -1.61
C CYS A 35 -2.23 2.84 -1.86
N HIS A 36 -2.46 3.68 -2.88
CA HIS A 36 -3.78 4.10 -3.29
C HIS A 36 -4.29 3.19 -4.41
N PHE A 37 -5.34 2.43 -4.11
CA PHE A 37 -6.05 1.58 -5.06
C PHE A 37 -7.27 2.32 -5.59
N ASN A 38 -7.51 2.16 -6.90
CA ASN A 38 -8.66 2.74 -7.58
C ASN A 38 -9.94 1.91 -7.40
N ASP A 39 -9.82 0.65 -6.95
CA ASP A 39 -10.95 -0.24 -6.64
C ASP A 39 -10.60 -1.26 -5.54
N SER A 40 -11.61 -1.92 -4.97
CA SER A 40 -11.47 -2.91 -3.89
C SER A 40 -11.19 -4.34 -4.33
N ARG A 41 -11.06 -4.60 -5.64
CA ARG A 41 -11.09 -5.98 -6.14
C ARG A 41 -9.92 -6.78 -5.59
N GLY A 42 -10.25 -7.90 -4.94
CA GLY A 42 -9.29 -8.79 -4.31
C GLY A 42 -8.73 -8.28 -2.99
N LEU A 43 -8.97 -7.03 -2.56
CA LEU A 43 -8.55 -6.56 -1.22
C LEU A 43 -9.39 -7.17 -0.11
N GLU A 44 -10.59 -7.67 -0.41
CA GLU A 44 -11.53 -8.30 0.54
C GLU A 44 -10.97 -9.57 1.20
N GLN A 45 -10.02 -10.24 0.55
CA GLN A 45 -9.37 -11.43 1.09
C GLN A 45 -8.22 -11.13 2.05
N TYR A 46 -7.86 -9.85 2.23
CA TYR A 46 -6.76 -9.42 3.08
C TYR A 46 -7.24 -8.68 4.32
N GLN A 47 -6.55 -8.90 5.42
CA GLN A 47 -6.78 -8.24 6.70
C GLN A 47 -5.48 -7.64 7.24
N VAL A 48 -5.62 -6.79 8.25
CA VAL A 48 -4.48 -6.22 9.00
C VAL A 48 -3.58 -7.36 9.48
N GLY A 49 -2.27 -7.20 9.31
CA GLY A 49 -1.25 -8.21 9.62
C GLY A 49 -0.91 -9.14 8.45
N ASN A 50 -1.73 -9.22 7.40
CA ASN A 50 -1.40 -10.03 6.22
C ASN A 50 -0.34 -9.32 5.36
N PRO A 51 0.56 -10.07 4.70
CA PRO A 51 1.37 -9.53 3.62
C PRO A 51 0.49 -9.23 2.40
N LEU A 52 0.74 -8.11 1.75
CA LEU A 52 0.07 -7.69 0.53
C LEU A 52 1.12 -7.49 -0.58
N PRO A 53 1.16 -8.38 -1.59
CA PRO A 53 1.93 -8.13 -2.80
C PRO A 53 1.18 -7.15 -3.71
N PHE A 54 1.86 -6.10 -4.16
CA PHE A 54 1.26 -5.06 -4.99
C PHE A 54 2.26 -4.46 -5.98
N ILE A 55 1.74 -3.85 -7.04
CA ILE A 55 2.46 -3.02 -8.00
C ILE A 55 1.71 -1.70 -8.15
N GLY A 56 2.43 -0.63 -8.51
CA GLY A 56 1.85 0.68 -8.76
C GLY A 56 2.92 1.70 -9.14
N THR A 57 2.52 2.95 -9.28
CA THR A 57 3.39 4.05 -9.69
C THR A 57 3.85 4.85 -8.48
N VAL A 58 5.17 4.99 -8.31
CA VAL A 58 5.74 5.81 -7.23
C VAL A 58 5.40 7.28 -7.47
N ALA A 59 4.63 7.87 -6.56
CA ALA A 59 4.25 9.29 -6.63
C ALA A 59 5.22 10.18 -5.83
N GLY A 60 5.91 9.63 -4.83
CA GLY A 60 6.93 10.35 -4.08
C GLY A 60 7.26 9.73 -2.73
N LEU A 61 8.31 10.25 -2.09
CA LEU A 61 8.75 9.86 -0.75
C LEU A 61 8.72 11.10 0.15
N LYS A 62 7.96 11.04 1.25
CA LYS A 62 7.93 12.09 2.28
C LYS A 62 8.34 11.51 3.61
N ARG A 63 9.44 12.02 4.19
CA ARG A 63 10.08 11.45 5.39
C ARG A 63 10.33 9.95 5.19
N ASN A 64 9.62 9.12 5.94
CA ASN A 64 9.75 7.66 5.94
C ASN A 64 8.52 6.98 5.30
N THR A 65 7.71 7.72 4.56
CA THR A 65 6.49 7.22 3.93
C THR A 65 6.58 7.34 2.42
N LEU A 66 6.58 6.21 1.73
CA LEU A 66 6.49 6.12 0.28
C LEU A 66 5.02 6.20 -0.14
N THR A 67 4.69 7.08 -1.07
CA THR A 67 3.34 7.16 -1.65
C THR A 67 3.35 6.54 -3.02
N ILE A 68 2.44 5.59 -3.24
CA ILE A 68 2.26 4.87 -4.50
C ILE A 68 0.80 5.02 -4.91
N LYS A 69 0.59 5.38 -6.17
CA LYS A 69 -0.72 5.53 -6.79
C LYS A 69 -0.96 4.42 -7.80
N ASP A 70 -2.21 4.27 -8.21
CA ASP A 70 -2.64 3.26 -9.17
C ASP A 70 -2.18 1.87 -8.75
N CYS A 71 -2.42 1.56 -7.47
CA CYS A 71 -2.03 0.29 -6.90
C CYS A 71 -2.94 -0.84 -7.40
N HIS A 72 -2.30 -1.97 -7.71
CA HIS A 72 -2.94 -3.21 -8.10
C HIS A 72 -2.29 -4.38 -7.35
N LEU A 73 -3.07 -5.42 -7.08
CA LEU A 73 -2.53 -6.65 -6.49
C LEU A 73 -1.58 -7.31 -7.50
N HIS A 74 -0.41 -7.71 -7.02
CA HIS A 74 0.56 -8.45 -7.82
C HIS A 74 0.35 -9.93 -7.53
N GLN A 75 -0.19 -10.66 -8.50
CA GLN A 75 -0.41 -12.11 -8.43
C GLN A 75 0.89 -12.87 -8.67
#